data_AF-V9LAG4-F1
#
_entry.id   AF-V9LAG4-F1
#
_cell.length_a   1.000
_cell.length_b   1.000
_cell.length_c   1.000
_cell.angle_alpha   90.00
_cell.angle_beta   90.00
_cell.angle_gamma   90.00
#
_symmetry.space_group_name_H-M   'P 1'
#
loop_
_entity.id
_entity.type
_entity.pdbx_description
1 polymer ?
#
loop_
_entity_poly.entity_id
_entity_poly.type
_entity_poly.pdbx_seq_one_letter_code
_entity_poly.pdbx_strand_id
1 'polypeptide(L)'
;LRLAISPYRAARQLLERVQAPGTDSRLEALKELAKLSADATFATEFINLEGIYILTLLVESGTNFGETLAFTLTAFLELMDHGIVSWDMISTAFIKQIAGYVNLPSVDASLLQRSLAILESMVLNSQSLYQRVAQEITVGQLIAHLQVSNQEIQTYAIALINALFLKAPEDRRQEMSSALAQKHLRTIILNHIIRGNRPIKTEMAHQLYVLQVLTFNLLEERMMTKMDPQDQAQRDIIFELRRIAFDAESDPNSSNVEKRKAMYTRDYKMLGFTNHVNPAVDFT
;
A
#
# COMPACT_ATOMS: atom_id res chain seq x y z
N LEU A 1 14.42 38.26 10.74
CA LEU A 1 12.99 38.57 10.54
C LEU A 1 12.84 39.36 9.23
N ARG A 2 11.81 39.09 8.43
CA ARG A 2 11.45 39.88 7.24
C ARG A 2 10.01 40.38 7.41
N LEU A 3 9.76 41.64 7.11
CA LEU A 3 8.39 42.17 7.07
C LEU A 3 7.66 41.52 5.90
N ALA A 4 6.53 40.88 6.17
CA ALA A 4 5.73 40.16 5.18
C ALA A 4 4.24 40.52 5.33
N ILE A 5 3.46 40.19 4.30
CA ILE A 5 2.00 40.33 4.32
C ILE A 5 1.42 39.36 5.36
N SER A 6 0.32 39.73 6.02
CA SER A 6 -0.33 38.83 7.00
C SER A 6 -0.85 37.56 6.32
N PRO A 7 -0.84 36.40 7.02
CA PRO A 7 -1.28 35.11 6.45
C PRO A 7 -2.68 35.17 5.84
N TYR A 8 -3.65 35.76 6.54
CA TYR A 8 -5.01 35.97 6.04
C TYR A 8 -5.05 36.76 4.72
N ARG A 9 -4.32 37.88 4.65
CA ARG A 9 -4.30 38.72 3.45
C ARG A 9 -3.61 38.02 2.28
N ALA A 10 -2.55 37.27 2.55
CA ALA A 10 -1.88 36.46 1.54
C ALA A 10 -2.80 35.34 1.02
N ALA A 11 -3.48 34.60 1.92
CA ALA A 11 -4.39 33.52 1.57
C ALA A 11 -5.54 34.02 0.68
N ARG A 12 -6.16 35.15 1.07
CA ARG A 12 -7.24 35.76 0.28
C ARG A 12 -6.77 36.22 -1.11
N GLN A 13 -5.61 36.88 -1.20
CA GLN A 13 -5.06 37.32 -2.48
C GLN A 13 -4.73 36.14 -3.41
N LEU A 14 -4.19 35.05 -2.86
CA LEU A 14 -3.90 33.85 -3.63
C LEU A 14 -5.17 33.17 -4.11
N LEU A 15 -6.21 33.07 -3.25
CA LEU A 15 -7.48 32.49 -3.65
C LEU A 15 -8.12 33.24 -4.82
N GLU A 16 -8.17 34.58 -4.74
CA GLU A 16 -8.68 35.43 -5.82
C GLU A 16 -7.89 35.25 -7.13
N ARG A 17 -6.55 35.17 -7.05
CA ARG A 17 -5.68 34.95 -8.23
C ARG A 17 -5.81 33.56 -8.82
N VAL A 18 -6.00 32.53 -7.99
CA VAL A 18 -6.20 31.14 -8.43
C VAL A 18 -7.52 31.02 -9.22
N GLN A 19 -8.57 31.72 -8.78
CA GLN A 19 -9.87 31.73 -9.43
C GLN A 19 -9.94 32.66 -10.65
N ALA A 20 -9.03 33.61 -10.78
CA ALA A 20 -9.03 34.60 -11.85
C ALA A 20 -8.98 33.97 -13.26
N PRO A 21 -9.60 34.62 -14.27
CA PRO A 21 -9.47 34.21 -15.65
C PRO A 21 -8.07 34.57 -16.18
N GLY A 22 -7.26 33.55 -16.50
CA GLY A 22 -5.91 33.72 -17.06
C GLY A 22 -4.94 32.64 -16.55
N THR A 23 -4.28 31.94 -17.47
CA THR A 23 -3.44 30.77 -17.16
C THR A 23 -2.15 31.14 -16.43
N ASP A 24 -1.46 32.20 -16.85
CA ASP A 24 -0.12 32.52 -16.33
C ASP A 24 -0.19 33.13 -14.92
N SER A 25 -1.16 34.02 -14.68
CA SER A 25 -1.41 34.58 -13.36
C SER A 25 -1.78 33.50 -12.33
N ARG A 26 -2.56 32.50 -12.78
CA ARG A 26 -2.96 31.35 -11.97
C ARG A 26 -1.77 30.43 -11.67
N LEU A 27 -0.92 30.15 -12.64
CA LEU A 27 0.27 29.30 -12.44
C LEU A 27 1.20 29.88 -11.37
N GLU A 28 1.53 31.18 -11.46
CA GLU A 28 2.36 31.84 -10.46
C GLU A 28 1.69 31.87 -9.07
N ALA A 29 0.38 32.07 -9.01
CA ALA A 29 -0.37 32.01 -7.75
C ALA A 29 -0.35 30.60 -7.14
N LEU A 30 -0.52 29.55 -7.94
CA LEU A 30 -0.48 28.16 -7.47
C LEU A 30 0.93 27.74 -7.01
N LYS A 31 1.97 28.23 -7.67
CA LYS A 31 3.35 28.01 -7.26
C LYS A 31 3.65 28.66 -5.91
N GLU A 32 3.18 29.89 -5.71
CA GLU A 32 3.28 30.58 -4.42
C GLU A 32 2.46 29.88 -3.34
N LEU A 33 1.23 29.44 -3.69
CA LEU A 33 0.35 28.69 -2.81
C LEU A 33 0.99 27.38 -2.35
N ALA A 34 1.56 26.60 -3.27
CA ALA A 34 2.25 25.35 -2.95
C ALA A 34 3.37 25.54 -1.93
N LYS A 35 4.09 26.68 -2.00
CA LYS A 35 5.15 27.01 -1.05
C LYS A 35 4.59 27.42 0.33
N LEU A 36 3.54 28.23 0.36
CA LEU A 36 2.98 28.74 1.62
C LEU A 36 2.11 27.72 2.34
N SER A 37 1.58 26.71 1.63
CA SER A 37 0.73 25.66 2.20
C SER A 37 1.41 24.80 3.26
N ALA A 38 2.75 24.73 3.26
CA ALA A 38 3.52 24.04 4.29
C ALA A 38 3.52 24.79 5.65
N ASP A 39 3.18 26.08 5.69
CA ASP A 39 3.08 26.86 6.92
C ASP A 39 1.68 26.70 7.53
N ALA A 40 1.60 26.15 8.75
CA ALA A 40 0.34 25.88 9.43
C ALA A 40 -0.53 27.13 9.65
N THR A 41 0.09 28.30 9.84
CA THR A 41 -0.63 29.57 10.05
C THR A 41 -1.30 30.01 8.75
N PHE A 42 -0.58 29.92 7.63
CA PHE A 42 -1.15 30.21 6.32
C PHE A 42 -2.20 29.17 5.93
N ALA A 43 -1.90 27.88 6.14
CA ALA A 43 -2.80 26.78 5.81
C ALA A 43 -4.15 26.94 6.52
N THR A 44 -4.14 27.28 7.82
CA THR A 44 -5.37 27.53 8.59
C THR A 44 -6.22 28.62 7.96
N GLU A 45 -5.62 29.76 7.60
CA GLU A 45 -6.35 30.87 6.97
C GLU A 45 -6.90 30.49 5.58
N PHE A 46 -6.10 29.80 4.76
CA PHE A 46 -6.54 29.40 3.42
C PHE A 46 -7.66 28.34 3.47
N ILE A 47 -7.60 27.42 4.43
CA ILE A 47 -8.65 26.43 4.67
C ILE A 47 -9.95 27.09 5.13
N ASN A 48 -9.88 28.05 6.05
CA ASN A 48 -11.04 28.81 6.53
C ASN A 48 -11.73 29.61 5.41
N LEU A 49 -11.01 29.92 4.33
CA LEU A 49 -11.52 30.57 3.13
C LEU A 49 -12.03 29.56 2.07
N GLU A 50 -12.32 28.32 2.46
CA GLU A 50 -12.79 27.23 1.58
C GLU A 50 -11.77 26.88 0.47
N GLY A 51 -10.48 27.17 0.68
CA GLY A 51 -9.45 27.00 -0.33
C GLY A 51 -9.28 25.56 -0.82
N ILE A 52 -9.47 24.56 0.06
CA ILE A 52 -9.41 23.13 -0.33
C ILE A 52 -10.48 22.80 -1.38
N TYR A 53 -11.71 23.28 -1.19
CA TYR A 53 -12.82 23.03 -2.12
C TYR A 53 -12.51 23.59 -3.52
N ILE A 54 -11.88 24.76 -3.58
CA ILE A 54 -11.45 25.37 -4.85
C ILE A 54 -10.36 24.53 -5.52
N LEU A 55 -9.38 24.03 -4.77
CA LEU A 55 -8.36 23.14 -5.33
C LEU A 55 -8.95 21.82 -5.83
N THR A 56 -9.92 21.23 -5.11
CA THR A 56 -10.59 20.01 -5.58
C THR A 56 -11.36 20.25 -6.86
N LEU A 57 -12.10 21.36 -6.97
CA LEU A 57 -12.80 21.73 -8.20
C LEU A 57 -11.85 21.93 -9.39
N LEU A 58 -10.67 22.52 -9.17
CA LEU A 58 -9.67 22.73 -10.22
C LEU A 58 -9.06 21.42 -10.75
N VAL A 59 -9.01 20.39 -9.93
CA VAL A 59 -8.57 19.05 -10.34
C VAL A 59 -9.70 18.32 -11.04
N GLU A 60 -10.91 18.35 -10.47
CA GLU A 60 -12.10 17.68 -11.01
C GLU A 60 -12.56 18.23 -12.35
N SER A 61 -12.38 19.53 -12.60
CA SER A 61 -12.74 20.14 -13.89
C SER A 61 -11.94 19.58 -15.06
N GLY A 62 -10.78 18.95 -14.80
CA GLY A 62 -9.90 18.41 -15.83
C GLY A 62 -9.34 19.45 -16.79
N THR A 63 -9.43 20.75 -16.47
CA THR A 63 -8.97 21.84 -17.35
C THR A 63 -7.49 22.17 -17.16
N ASN A 64 -6.90 21.77 -16.04
CA ASN A 64 -5.50 22.06 -15.69
C ASN A 64 -4.62 20.84 -15.99
N PHE A 65 -3.46 21.10 -16.60
CA PHE A 65 -2.46 20.08 -16.95
C PHE A 65 -1.05 20.60 -16.68
N GLY A 66 -0.07 19.70 -16.71
CA GLY A 66 1.35 20.06 -16.53
C GLY A 66 1.63 20.70 -15.17
N GLU A 67 2.44 21.76 -15.17
CA GLU A 67 2.91 22.44 -13.95
C GLU A 67 1.76 22.99 -13.09
N THR A 68 0.72 23.55 -13.71
CA THR A 68 -0.46 24.09 -13.01
C THR A 68 -1.10 23.02 -12.15
N LEU A 69 -1.30 21.82 -12.71
CA LEU A 69 -1.86 20.69 -11.98
C LEU A 69 -0.89 20.20 -10.90
N ALA A 70 0.40 20.09 -11.19
CA ALA A 70 1.41 19.68 -10.23
C ALA A 70 1.45 20.60 -8.99
N PHE A 71 1.43 21.92 -9.18
CA PHE A 71 1.38 22.87 -8.05
C PHE A 71 0.05 22.84 -7.30
N THR A 72 -1.07 22.65 -8.01
CA THR A 72 -2.39 22.45 -7.38
C THR A 72 -2.37 21.24 -6.44
N LEU A 73 -1.86 20.10 -6.91
CA LEU A 73 -1.74 18.87 -6.11
C LEU A 73 -0.73 19.01 -4.96
N THR A 74 0.34 19.79 -5.15
CA THR A 74 1.29 20.10 -4.08
C THR A 74 0.60 20.85 -2.95
N ALA A 75 -0.05 21.98 -3.28
CA ALA A 75 -0.76 22.80 -2.32
C ALA A 75 -1.85 22.00 -1.61
N PHE A 76 -2.62 21.21 -2.35
CA PHE A 76 -3.65 20.35 -1.80
C PHE A 76 -3.09 19.38 -0.75
N LEU A 77 -2.02 18.63 -1.09
CA LEU A 77 -1.44 17.66 -0.17
C LEU A 77 -0.89 18.33 1.09
N GLU A 78 -0.11 19.40 0.94
CA GLU A 78 0.45 20.17 2.06
C GLU A 78 -0.63 20.72 2.99
N LEU A 79 -1.76 21.22 2.44
CA LEU A 79 -2.89 21.68 3.25
C LEU A 79 -3.56 20.55 4.03
N MET A 80 -3.71 19.37 3.41
CA MET A 80 -4.32 18.20 4.04
C MET A 80 -3.43 17.59 5.13
N ASP A 81 -2.10 17.66 4.97
CA ASP A 81 -1.12 17.10 5.91
C ASP A 81 -1.12 17.80 7.28
N HIS A 82 -1.66 19.02 7.40
CA HIS A 82 -1.87 19.67 8.69
C HIS A 82 -2.97 19.02 9.55
N GLY A 83 -3.81 18.15 8.97
CA GLY A 83 -4.87 17.45 9.69
C GLY A 83 -6.01 18.33 10.20
N ILE A 84 -6.14 19.56 9.67
CA ILE A 84 -7.20 20.52 10.02
C ILE A 84 -8.56 20.06 9.45
N VAL A 85 -8.54 19.42 8.28
CA VAL A 85 -9.72 18.96 7.54
C VAL A 85 -9.68 17.45 7.40
N SER A 86 -10.81 16.79 7.64
CA SER A 86 -10.93 15.35 7.40
C SER A 86 -10.86 15.02 5.90
N TRP A 87 -10.10 13.98 5.58
CA TRP A 87 -10.04 13.39 4.25
C TRP A 87 -11.40 12.84 3.76
N ASP A 88 -12.35 12.55 4.66
CA ASP A 88 -13.68 12.07 4.27
C ASP A 88 -14.51 13.13 3.51
N MET A 89 -14.10 14.42 3.53
CA MET A 89 -14.72 15.47 2.72
C MET A 89 -14.37 15.38 1.24
N ILE A 90 -13.36 14.58 0.88
CA ILE A 90 -12.91 14.48 -0.50
C ILE A 90 -13.90 13.69 -1.35
N SER A 91 -14.28 14.27 -2.49
CA SER A 91 -15.29 13.72 -3.39
C SER A 91 -14.79 12.44 -4.08
N THR A 92 -15.73 11.61 -4.53
CA THR A 92 -15.41 10.46 -5.39
C THR A 92 -14.87 10.88 -6.75
N ALA A 93 -15.28 12.05 -7.27
CA ALA A 93 -14.80 12.57 -8.55
C ALA A 93 -13.31 12.93 -8.48
N PHE A 94 -12.89 13.58 -7.39
CA PHE A 94 -11.49 13.88 -7.15
C PHE A 94 -10.64 12.60 -7.08
N ILE A 95 -11.07 11.60 -6.30
CA ILE A 95 -10.35 10.32 -6.17
C ILE A 95 -10.18 9.64 -7.53
N LYS A 96 -11.27 9.57 -8.33
CA LYS A 96 -11.23 9.02 -9.68
C LYS A 96 -10.25 9.74 -10.59
N GLN A 97 -10.19 11.06 -10.50
CA GLN A 97 -9.28 11.86 -11.30
C GLN A 97 -7.81 11.58 -10.93
N ILE A 98 -7.48 11.58 -9.63
CA ILE A 98 -6.13 11.26 -9.16
C ILE A 98 -5.73 9.83 -9.50
N ALA A 99 -6.63 8.86 -9.29
CA ALA A 99 -6.41 7.47 -9.66
C ALA A 99 -6.24 7.30 -11.18
N GLY A 100 -6.99 8.07 -11.97
CA GLY A 100 -6.86 8.15 -13.41
C GLY A 100 -5.43 8.48 -13.84
N TYR A 101 -4.78 9.44 -13.19
CA TYR A 101 -3.37 9.79 -13.48
C TYR A 101 -2.39 8.65 -13.18
N VAL A 102 -2.66 7.82 -12.17
CA VAL A 102 -1.86 6.62 -11.85
C VAL A 102 -2.12 5.48 -12.84
N ASN A 103 -3.32 5.39 -13.39
CA ASN A 103 -3.72 4.36 -14.35
C ASN A 103 -3.22 4.64 -15.77
N LEU A 104 -2.74 5.84 -16.08
CA LEU A 104 -2.20 6.18 -17.40
C LEU A 104 -0.83 5.51 -17.64
N PRO A 105 -0.59 4.96 -18.84
CA PRO A 105 0.68 4.28 -19.17
C PRO A 105 1.87 5.23 -19.33
N SER A 106 1.61 6.50 -19.66
CA SER A 106 2.62 7.54 -19.77
C SER A 106 2.03 8.83 -19.20
N VAL A 107 2.58 9.27 -18.08
CA VAL A 107 2.20 10.52 -17.41
C VAL A 107 3.47 11.20 -16.93
N ASP A 108 3.41 12.53 -16.77
CA ASP A 108 4.54 13.29 -16.26
C ASP A 108 4.98 12.77 -14.88
N ALA A 109 6.29 12.65 -14.67
CA ALA A 109 6.85 12.06 -13.46
C ALA A 109 6.43 12.83 -12.19
N SER A 110 6.37 14.16 -12.24
CA SER A 110 6.00 14.97 -11.09
C SER A 110 4.51 14.80 -10.77
N LEU A 111 3.66 14.70 -11.79
CA LEU A 111 2.23 14.44 -11.63
C LEU A 111 1.98 13.05 -11.04
N LEU A 112 2.70 12.02 -11.52
CA LEU A 112 2.58 10.66 -11.00
C LEU A 112 2.98 10.59 -9.52
N GLN A 113 4.12 11.19 -9.17
CA GLN A 113 4.61 11.23 -7.78
C GLN A 113 3.57 11.83 -6.84
N ARG A 114 2.99 12.98 -7.20
CA ARG A 114 1.97 13.63 -6.35
C ARG A 114 0.67 12.84 -6.30
N SER A 115 0.27 12.24 -7.41
CA SER A 115 -0.94 11.41 -7.44
C SER A 115 -0.78 10.19 -6.53
N LEU A 116 0.36 9.51 -6.57
CA LEU A 116 0.67 8.39 -5.68
C LEU A 116 0.70 8.82 -4.20
N ALA A 117 1.36 9.93 -3.87
CA ALA A 117 1.45 10.46 -2.51
C ALA A 117 0.08 10.86 -1.93
N ILE A 118 -0.78 11.48 -2.74
CA ILE A 118 -2.14 11.84 -2.34
C ILE A 118 -2.96 10.58 -2.05
N LEU A 119 -2.89 9.57 -2.91
CA LEU A 119 -3.63 8.32 -2.71
C LEU A 119 -3.13 7.53 -1.50
N GLU A 120 -1.82 7.51 -1.27
CA GLU A 120 -1.23 6.93 -0.06
C GLU A 120 -1.81 7.61 1.18
N SER A 121 -1.79 8.94 1.20
CA SER A 121 -2.30 9.74 2.32
C SER A 121 -3.80 9.52 2.54
N MET A 122 -4.60 9.43 1.47
CA MET A 122 -6.02 9.08 1.56
C MET A 122 -6.24 7.72 2.22
N VAL A 123 -5.50 6.70 1.79
CA VAL A 123 -5.61 5.33 2.31
C VAL A 123 -5.21 5.28 3.78
N LEU A 124 -4.11 5.92 4.16
CA LEU A 124 -3.62 5.91 5.54
C LEU A 124 -4.56 6.65 6.51
N ASN A 125 -5.23 7.70 6.05
CA ASN A 125 -6.05 8.56 6.89
C ASN A 125 -7.55 8.20 6.94
N SER A 126 -8.08 7.39 6.01
CA SER A 126 -9.51 6.99 6.05
C SER A 126 -9.78 5.59 5.51
N GLN A 127 -10.55 4.81 6.29
CA GLN A 127 -11.02 3.48 5.87
C GLN A 127 -12.05 3.56 4.73
N SER A 128 -12.86 4.62 4.69
CA SER A 128 -13.85 4.81 3.63
C SER A 128 -13.14 5.09 2.29
N LEU A 129 -12.07 5.88 2.34
CA LEU A 129 -11.24 6.21 1.19
C LEU A 129 -10.38 5.02 0.74
N TYR A 130 -9.87 4.21 1.66
CA TYR A 130 -9.21 2.94 1.32
C TYR A 130 -10.06 2.11 0.35
N GLN A 131 -11.35 1.91 0.67
CA GLN A 131 -12.24 1.11 -0.18
C GLN A 131 -12.41 1.72 -1.58
N ARG A 132 -12.50 3.05 -1.66
CA ARG A 132 -12.63 3.78 -2.94
C ARG A 132 -11.35 3.69 -3.76
N VAL A 133 -10.18 3.93 -3.16
CA VAL A 133 -8.89 3.84 -3.85
C VAL A 133 -8.64 2.41 -4.34
N ALA A 134 -8.94 1.40 -3.53
CA ALA A 134 -8.81 0.00 -3.90
C ALA A 134 -9.74 -0.44 -5.04
N GLN A 135 -10.83 0.29 -5.31
CA GLN A 135 -11.70 0.05 -6.47
C GLN A 135 -11.16 0.67 -7.76
N GLU A 136 -10.46 1.79 -7.66
CA GLU A 136 -9.96 2.54 -8.82
C GLU A 136 -8.56 2.09 -9.27
N ILE A 137 -7.76 1.48 -8.38
CA ILE A 137 -6.37 1.10 -8.66
C ILE A 137 -6.15 -0.37 -8.36
N THR A 138 -5.58 -1.06 -9.34
CA THR A 138 -5.15 -2.46 -9.18
C THR A 138 -3.69 -2.54 -8.74
N VAL A 139 -3.38 -3.59 -7.97
CA VAL A 139 -1.99 -3.93 -7.61
C VAL A 139 -1.09 -4.09 -8.84
N GLY A 140 -1.62 -4.65 -9.93
CA GLY A 140 -0.87 -4.82 -11.18
C GLY A 140 -0.39 -3.50 -11.77
N GLN A 141 -1.23 -2.45 -11.70
CA GLN A 141 -0.87 -1.11 -12.16
C GLN A 141 0.24 -0.49 -11.30
N LEU A 142 0.14 -0.62 -9.97
CA LEU A 142 1.18 -0.12 -9.07
C LEU A 142 2.52 -0.83 -9.28
N ILE A 143 2.48 -2.14 -9.57
CA ILE A 143 3.67 -2.92 -9.89
C ILE A 143 4.34 -2.44 -11.20
N ALA A 144 3.57 -1.99 -12.19
CA ALA A 144 4.13 -1.44 -13.43
C ALA A 144 5.01 -0.20 -13.14
N HIS A 145 4.60 0.64 -12.18
CA HIS A 145 5.37 1.82 -11.76
C HIS A 145 6.68 1.49 -11.03
N LEU A 146 6.90 0.23 -10.62
CA LEU A 146 8.19 -0.20 -10.05
C LEU A 146 9.24 -0.48 -11.12
N GLN A 147 8.84 -0.69 -12.37
CA GLN A 147 9.73 -1.06 -13.46
C GLN A 147 10.41 0.15 -14.13
N VAL A 148 10.02 1.37 -13.75
CA VAL A 148 10.62 2.61 -14.23
C VAL A 148 11.98 2.88 -13.57
N SER A 149 12.83 3.68 -14.22
CA SER A 149 14.16 4.04 -13.69
C SER A 149 14.14 5.12 -12.60
N ASN A 150 13.00 5.77 -12.38
CA ASN A 150 12.86 6.85 -11.40
C ASN A 150 12.57 6.28 -10.00
N GLN A 151 13.58 6.33 -9.13
CA GLN A 151 13.50 5.81 -7.77
C GLN A 151 12.43 6.48 -6.90
N GLU A 152 12.13 7.76 -7.10
CA GLU A 152 11.07 8.42 -6.33
C GLU A 152 9.69 7.87 -6.69
N ILE A 153 9.44 7.61 -7.98
CA ILE A 153 8.20 6.94 -8.42
C ILE A 153 8.12 5.54 -7.81
N GLN A 154 9.22 4.79 -7.84
CA GLN A 154 9.29 3.46 -7.22
C GLN A 154 8.98 3.53 -5.71
N THR A 155 9.52 4.54 -4.99
CA THR A 155 9.28 4.73 -3.55
C THR A 155 7.80 4.98 -3.28
N TYR A 156 7.17 5.94 -3.97
CA TYR A 156 5.75 6.25 -3.78
C TYR A 156 4.83 5.11 -4.21
N ALA A 157 5.20 4.34 -5.23
CA ALA A 157 4.45 3.16 -5.64
C ALA A 157 4.49 2.06 -4.57
N ILE A 158 5.65 1.78 -3.96
CA ILE A 158 5.72 0.85 -2.82
C ILE A 158 4.98 1.41 -1.60
N ALA A 159 5.10 2.71 -1.34
CA ALA A 159 4.43 3.34 -0.20
C ALA A 159 2.91 3.19 -0.30
N LEU A 160 2.32 3.40 -1.49
CA LEU A 160 0.90 3.14 -1.73
C LEU A 160 0.54 1.64 -1.62
N ILE A 161 1.38 0.73 -2.12
CA ILE A 161 1.19 -0.72 -1.91
C ILE A 161 1.18 -1.05 -0.42
N ASN A 162 2.12 -0.52 0.36
CA ASN A 162 2.22 -0.72 1.81
C ASN A 162 0.99 -0.15 2.52
N ALA A 163 0.53 1.05 2.15
CA ALA A 163 -0.66 1.66 2.73
C ALA A 163 -1.91 0.82 2.47
N LEU A 164 -2.11 0.36 1.22
CA LEU A 164 -3.21 -0.54 0.86
C LEU A 164 -3.15 -1.85 1.63
N PHE A 165 -1.96 -2.39 1.84
CA PHE A 165 -1.77 -3.66 2.54
C PHE A 165 -2.00 -3.50 4.06
N LEU A 166 -1.49 -2.42 4.64
CA LEU A 166 -1.65 -2.10 6.06
C LEU A 166 -3.11 -1.86 6.44
N LYS A 167 -3.90 -1.24 5.55
CA LYS A 167 -5.32 -0.92 5.79
C LYS A 167 -6.30 -1.98 5.30
N ALA A 168 -5.81 -3.02 4.64
CA ALA A 168 -6.65 -4.10 4.16
C ALA A 168 -7.26 -4.88 5.34
N PRO A 169 -8.58 -5.18 5.32
CA PRO A 169 -9.17 -6.10 6.28
C PRO A 169 -8.58 -7.51 6.12
N GLU A 170 -8.72 -8.36 7.14
CA GLU A 170 -8.08 -9.68 7.22
C GLU A 170 -8.35 -10.57 6.00
N ASP A 171 -9.61 -10.67 5.59
CA ASP A 171 -10.05 -11.40 4.41
C ASP A 171 -9.35 -10.94 3.14
N ARG A 172 -9.19 -9.62 2.96
CA ARG A 172 -8.54 -9.03 1.78
C ARG A 172 -7.02 -9.06 1.83
N ARG A 173 -6.39 -9.13 3.01
CA ARG A 173 -4.93 -9.18 3.14
C ARG A 173 -4.36 -10.39 2.41
N GLN A 174 -5.02 -11.54 2.51
CA GLN A 174 -4.56 -12.77 1.87
C GLN A 174 -4.77 -12.77 0.35
N GLU A 175 -5.89 -12.21 -0.12
CA GLU A 175 -6.15 -11.99 -1.55
C GLU A 175 -5.10 -11.05 -2.15
N MET A 176 -4.82 -9.94 -1.47
CA MET A 176 -3.82 -8.97 -1.89
C MET A 176 -2.42 -9.59 -1.94
N SER A 177 -2.02 -10.36 -0.91
CA SER A 177 -0.76 -11.12 -0.90
C SER A 177 -0.64 -12.04 -2.12
N SER A 178 -1.71 -12.80 -2.39
CA SER A 178 -1.77 -13.71 -3.53
C SER A 178 -1.64 -12.95 -4.86
N ALA A 179 -2.30 -11.80 -5.01
CA ALA A 179 -2.18 -10.95 -6.19
C ALA A 179 -0.77 -10.39 -6.39
N LEU A 180 -0.13 -9.90 -5.31
CA LEU A 180 1.26 -9.40 -5.33
C LEU A 180 2.24 -10.51 -5.75
N ALA A 181 2.05 -11.73 -5.24
CA ALA A 181 2.86 -12.89 -5.58
C ALA A 181 2.66 -13.34 -7.04
N GLN A 182 1.41 -13.44 -7.49
CA GLN A 182 1.06 -13.79 -8.88
C GLN A 182 1.62 -12.80 -9.91
N LYS A 183 1.72 -11.51 -9.54
CA LYS A 183 2.30 -10.46 -10.38
C LYS A 183 3.80 -10.30 -10.18
N HIS A 184 4.47 -11.25 -9.53
CA HIS A 184 5.91 -11.31 -9.35
C HIS A 184 6.52 -10.08 -8.66
N LEU A 185 5.81 -9.45 -7.72
CA LEU A 185 6.29 -8.26 -7.01
C LEU A 185 7.70 -8.44 -6.47
N ARG A 186 7.98 -9.57 -5.79
CA ARG A 186 9.29 -9.86 -5.21
C ARG A 186 10.42 -9.84 -6.24
N THR A 187 10.19 -10.45 -7.40
CA THR A 187 11.18 -10.50 -8.49
C THR A 187 11.39 -9.12 -9.10
N ILE A 188 10.31 -8.34 -9.24
CA ILE A 188 10.37 -6.97 -9.76
C ILE A 188 11.16 -6.07 -8.80
N ILE A 189 10.89 -6.11 -7.50
CA ILE A 189 11.66 -5.39 -6.48
C ILE A 189 13.14 -5.81 -6.52
N LEU A 190 13.41 -7.12 -6.60
CA LEU A 190 14.77 -7.63 -6.66
C LEU A 190 15.54 -7.06 -7.86
N ASN A 191 14.93 -7.05 -9.05
CA ASN A 191 15.62 -6.66 -10.28
C ASN A 191 15.68 -5.14 -10.49
N HIS A 192 14.60 -4.41 -10.19
CA HIS A 192 14.48 -2.99 -10.52
C HIS A 192 14.90 -2.05 -9.37
N ILE A 193 14.93 -2.56 -8.14
CA ILE A 193 15.24 -1.74 -6.95
C ILE A 193 16.50 -2.25 -6.25
N ILE A 194 16.52 -3.53 -5.82
CA ILE A 194 17.67 -4.07 -5.07
C ILE A 194 18.91 -4.20 -5.93
N ARG A 195 18.74 -4.72 -7.15
CA ARG A 195 19.80 -4.84 -8.17
C ARG A 195 19.77 -3.69 -9.18
N GLY A 196 18.99 -2.64 -8.89
CA GLY A 196 18.88 -1.49 -9.77
C GLY A 196 20.21 -0.73 -9.90
N ASN A 197 20.34 0.05 -10.98
CA ASN A 197 21.57 0.80 -11.27
C ASN A 197 21.83 1.97 -10.31
N ARG A 198 20.83 2.37 -9.51
CA ARG A 198 20.92 3.49 -8.58
C ARG A 198 21.01 2.97 -7.14
N PRO A 199 21.84 3.57 -6.28
CA PRO A 199 21.89 3.18 -4.88
C PRO A 199 20.54 3.40 -4.20
N ILE A 200 20.18 2.52 -3.27
CA ILE A 200 18.96 2.65 -2.48
C ILE A 200 19.09 3.83 -1.51
N LYS A 201 18.16 4.78 -1.60
CA LYS A 201 18.02 5.89 -0.63
C LYS A 201 17.27 5.46 0.63
N THR A 202 17.40 6.24 1.70
CA THR A 202 16.79 5.98 3.01
C THR A 202 15.29 5.74 2.95
N GLU A 203 14.56 6.54 2.17
CA GLU A 203 13.10 6.46 2.04
C GLU A 203 12.69 5.14 1.37
N MET A 204 13.38 4.74 0.30
CA MET A 204 13.16 3.45 -0.34
C MET A 204 13.50 2.29 0.61
N ALA A 205 14.61 2.36 1.33
CA ALA A 205 14.99 1.33 2.31
C ALA A 205 13.92 1.17 3.39
N HIS A 206 13.35 2.29 3.88
CA HIS A 206 12.24 2.27 4.83
C HIS A 206 11.01 1.58 4.23
N GLN A 207 10.62 1.89 2.99
CA GLN A 207 9.47 1.26 2.34
C GLN A 207 9.66 -0.25 2.13
N LEU A 208 10.89 -0.71 1.82
CA LEU A 208 11.20 -2.14 1.74
C LEU A 208 11.11 -2.83 3.11
N TYR A 209 11.57 -2.15 4.17
CA TYR A 209 11.42 -2.65 5.55
C TYR A 209 9.94 -2.81 5.93
N VAL A 210 9.11 -1.80 5.68
CA VAL A 210 7.67 -1.85 5.96
C VAL A 210 7.00 -3.00 5.18
N LEU A 211 7.30 -3.12 3.88
CA LEU A 211 6.78 -4.22 3.06
C LEU A 211 7.17 -5.60 3.61
N GLN A 212 8.42 -5.75 4.06
CA GLN A 212 8.90 -6.99 4.64
C GLN A 212 8.17 -7.34 5.95
N VAL A 213 7.98 -6.36 6.84
CA VAL A 213 7.19 -6.53 8.07
C VAL A 213 5.76 -6.97 7.74
N LEU A 214 5.09 -6.27 6.82
CA LEU A 214 3.73 -6.60 6.40
C LEU A 214 3.63 -8.01 5.82
N THR A 215 4.62 -8.41 5.02
CA THR A 215 4.67 -9.76 4.41
C THR A 215 4.84 -10.84 5.47
N PHE A 216 5.68 -10.62 6.49
CA PHE A 216 5.85 -11.59 7.57
C PHE A 216 4.64 -11.68 8.48
N ASN A 217 3.93 -10.57 8.72
CA ASN A 217 2.72 -10.56 9.55
C ASN A 217 1.60 -11.43 8.96
N LEU A 218 1.63 -11.78 7.67
CA LEU A 218 0.70 -12.75 7.09
C LEU A 218 0.84 -14.16 7.68
N LEU A 219 2.03 -14.48 8.20
CA LEU A 219 2.30 -15.78 8.81
C LEU A 219 1.83 -15.84 10.26
N GLU A 220 1.47 -14.69 10.85
CA GLU A 220 1.09 -14.58 12.27
C GLU A 220 -0.17 -15.40 12.57
N GLU A 221 -1.20 -15.31 11.73
CA GLU A 221 -2.44 -16.07 11.93
C GLU A 221 -2.15 -17.57 12.00
N ARG A 222 -1.40 -18.10 11.02
CA ARG A 222 -0.99 -19.51 11.02
C ARG A 222 -0.05 -19.87 12.17
N MET A 223 0.83 -18.97 12.58
CA MET A 223 1.74 -19.18 13.70
C MET A 223 0.98 -19.29 15.03
N MET A 224 -0.11 -18.54 15.18
CA MET A 224 -0.95 -18.54 16.38
C MET A 224 -2.07 -19.59 16.34
N THR A 225 -2.36 -20.14 15.16
CA THR A 225 -3.39 -21.17 14.97
C THR A 225 -2.88 -22.52 15.45
N LYS A 226 -3.44 -22.98 16.57
CA LYS A 226 -3.21 -24.31 17.12
C LYS A 226 -3.89 -25.35 16.25
N MET A 227 -3.22 -26.47 16.01
CA MET A 227 -3.80 -27.62 15.34
C MET A 227 -4.91 -28.22 16.22
N ASP A 228 -6.00 -28.69 15.63
CA ASP A 228 -6.98 -29.51 16.35
C ASP A 228 -6.59 -31.00 16.24
N PRO A 229 -6.20 -31.66 17.34
CA PRO A 229 -5.81 -33.07 17.31
C PRO A 229 -6.94 -34.04 17.00
N GLN A 230 -8.19 -33.60 16.97
CA GLN A 230 -9.36 -34.40 16.60
C GLN A 230 -9.80 -34.16 15.15
N ASP A 231 -9.33 -33.09 14.50
CA ASP A 231 -9.65 -32.79 13.10
C ASP A 231 -8.91 -33.75 12.17
N GLN A 232 -9.68 -34.59 11.47
CA GLN A 232 -9.13 -35.59 10.56
C GLN A 232 -8.37 -34.95 9.38
N ALA A 233 -8.85 -33.83 8.83
CA ALA A 233 -8.23 -33.20 7.68
C ALA A 233 -6.84 -32.64 8.02
N GLN A 234 -6.67 -32.09 9.22
CA GLN A 234 -5.36 -31.62 9.70
C GLN A 234 -4.43 -32.81 9.99
N ARG A 235 -4.94 -33.89 10.58
CA ARG A 235 -4.16 -35.11 10.83
C ARG A 235 -3.69 -35.78 9.54
N ASP A 236 -4.49 -35.70 8.47
CA ASP A 236 -4.13 -36.23 7.16
C ASP A 236 -2.88 -35.52 6.59
N ILE A 237 -2.62 -34.26 6.96
CA ILE A 237 -1.38 -33.54 6.58
C ILE A 237 -0.15 -34.20 7.22
N ILE A 238 -0.22 -34.56 8.51
CA ILE A 238 0.87 -35.27 9.19
C ILE A 238 1.01 -36.70 8.65
N PHE A 239 -0.10 -37.35 8.31
CA PHE A 239 -0.07 -38.65 7.66
C PHE A 239 0.62 -38.59 6.30
N GLU A 240 0.32 -37.58 5.49
CA GLU A 240 0.97 -37.37 4.18
C GLU A 240 2.47 -37.10 4.33
N LEU A 241 2.88 -36.31 5.32
CA LEU A 241 4.30 -36.10 5.66
C LEU A 241 5.01 -37.43 5.95
N ARG A 242 4.38 -38.31 6.75
CA ARG A 242 4.88 -39.66 7.02
C ARG A 242 4.94 -40.49 5.75
N ARG A 243 3.88 -40.50 4.94
CA ARG A 243 3.78 -41.28 3.71
C ARG A 243 4.91 -40.91 2.74
N ILE A 244 5.17 -39.62 2.55
CA ILE A 244 6.26 -39.13 1.70
C ILE A 244 7.63 -39.60 2.23
N ALA A 245 7.81 -39.65 3.55
CA ALA A 245 9.10 -40.03 4.15
C ALA A 245 9.37 -41.54 4.15
N PHE A 246 8.35 -42.39 4.31
CA PHE A 246 8.56 -43.84 4.55
C PHE A 246 7.80 -44.79 3.62
N ASP A 247 6.67 -44.37 3.04
CA ASP A 247 5.84 -45.26 2.23
C ASP A 247 6.30 -45.31 0.74
N ALA A 248 7.47 -44.75 0.41
CA ALA A 248 8.16 -45.03 -0.86
C ALA A 248 8.74 -46.46 -0.91
N GLU A 249 8.86 -47.15 0.23
CA GLU A 249 9.53 -48.45 0.36
C GLU A 249 8.66 -49.59 0.95
N SER A 250 7.38 -49.35 1.28
CA SER A 250 6.58 -50.34 2.03
C SER A 250 5.61 -51.17 1.17
N ASP A 251 5.74 -52.49 1.26
CA ASP A 251 4.90 -53.50 0.60
C ASP A 251 3.41 -53.39 1.06
N PRO A 252 2.42 -53.30 0.14
CA PRO A 252 1.02 -52.95 0.45
C PRO A 252 0.22 -54.04 1.19
N ASN A 253 0.82 -55.18 1.56
CA ASN A 253 0.10 -56.38 1.97
C ASN A 253 -0.05 -56.62 3.49
N SER A 254 0.23 -55.63 4.35
CA SER A 254 0.03 -55.78 5.80
C SER A 254 -1.41 -55.45 6.25
N SER A 255 -2.28 -56.45 6.23
CA SER A 255 -3.69 -56.35 6.64
C SER A 255 -3.93 -56.19 8.16
N ASN A 256 -2.91 -56.33 9.01
CA ASN A 256 -3.06 -56.26 10.46
C ASN A 256 -3.04 -54.80 10.99
N VAL A 257 -4.13 -54.38 11.64
CA VAL A 257 -4.35 -53.01 12.14
C VAL A 257 -3.43 -52.65 13.31
N GLU A 258 -3.14 -53.58 14.22
CA GLU A 258 -2.29 -53.33 15.39
C GLU A 258 -0.82 -53.17 14.99
N LYS A 259 -0.36 -53.99 14.03
CA LYS A 259 0.98 -53.84 13.45
C LYS A 259 1.15 -52.50 12.74
N ARG A 260 0.12 -52.02 12.04
CA ARG A 260 0.12 -50.69 11.41
C ARG A 260 0.20 -49.55 12.43
N LYS A 261 -0.55 -49.61 13.54
CA LYS A 261 -0.48 -48.59 14.60
C LYS A 261 0.93 -48.51 15.22
N ALA A 262 1.52 -49.66 15.56
CA ALA A 262 2.88 -49.70 16.11
C ALA A 262 3.94 -49.17 15.12
N MET A 263 3.77 -49.48 13.83
CA MET A 263 4.60 -48.94 12.75
C MET A 263 4.46 -47.42 12.66
N TYR A 264 3.24 -46.87 12.64
CA TYR A 264 3.02 -45.42 12.59
C TYR A 264 3.66 -44.70 13.79
N THR A 265 3.53 -45.24 15.00
CA THR A 265 4.19 -44.67 16.20
C THR A 265 5.72 -44.68 16.07
N ARG A 266 6.30 -45.75 15.51
CA ARG A 266 7.75 -45.79 15.24
C ARG A 266 8.15 -44.76 14.20
N ASP A 267 7.39 -44.62 13.13
CA ASP A 267 7.67 -43.69 12.04
C ASP A 267 7.59 -42.23 12.52
N TYR A 268 6.59 -41.89 13.35
CA TYR A 268 6.51 -40.57 13.98
C TYR A 268 7.66 -40.28 14.93
N LYS A 269 8.14 -41.30 15.67
CA LYS A 269 9.37 -41.18 16.45
C LYS A 269 10.59 -40.92 15.57
N MET A 270 10.70 -41.60 14.42
CA MET A 270 11.78 -41.39 13.45
C MET A 270 11.73 -40.00 12.79
N LEU A 271 10.54 -39.42 12.63
CA LEU A 271 10.35 -38.03 12.18
C LEU A 271 10.70 -36.99 13.26
N GLY A 272 10.97 -37.42 14.49
CA GLY A 272 11.38 -36.53 15.58
C GLY A 272 10.23 -35.85 16.33
N PHE A 273 8.99 -36.31 16.17
CA PHE A 273 7.87 -35.82 16.99
C PHE A 273 8.08 -36.19 18.46
N THR A 274 7.66 -35.32 19.37
CA THR A 274 7.64 -35.55 20.83
C THR A 274 6.52 -36.53 21.19
N ASN A 275 5.29 -36.31 20.71
CA ASN A 275 4.19 -37.24 20.91
C ASN A 275 4.10 -38.26 19.76
N HIS A 276 4.73 -39.41 19.94
CA HIS A 276 4.78 -40.45 18.91
C HIS A 276 3.42 -41.14 18.65
N VAL A 277 2.48 -41.07 19.60
CA VAL A 277 1.16 -41.72 19.47
C VAL A 277 0.19 -40.80 18.76
N ASN A 278 0.23 -39.51 19.08
CA ASN A 278 -0.56 -38.48 18.42
C ASN A 278 0.29 -37.23 18.14
N PRO A 279 1.01 -37.18 17.01
CA PRO A 279 1.91 -36.07 16.68
C PRO A 279 1.18 -34.74 16.45
N ALA A 280 -0.15 -34.74 16.30
CA ALA A 280 -0.93 -33.50 16.21
C ALA A 280 -0.84 -32.64 17.48
N VAL A 281 -0.59 -33.25 18.65
CA VAL A 281 -0.44 -32.54 19.92
C VAL A 281 0.80 -31.64 19.93
N ASP A 282 1.82 -31.94 19.14
CA ASP A 282 3.04 -31.13 19.04
C ASP A 282 2.77 -29.75 18.38
N PHE A 283 1.61 -29.58 17.74
CA PHE A 283 1.20 -28.34 17.06
C PHE A 283 0.06 -27.60 17.79
N THR A 284 -0.19 -27.94 19.06
CA THR A 284 -1.22 -27.31 19.91
C THR A 284 -0.71 -26.20 20.80
#